data_AF-A0A161SF55-F1
#
_entry.id   AF-A0A161SF55-F1
#
_cell.length_a   1.000
_cell.length_b   1.000
_cell.length_c   1.000
_cell.angle_alpha   90.00
_cell.angle_beta   90.00
_cell.angle_gamma   90.00
#
_symmetry.space_group_name_H-M   'P 1'
#
loop_
_entity.id
_entity.type
_entity.pdbx_description
1 polymer ?
#
loop_
_entity_poly.entity_id
_entity_poly.type
_entity_poly.pdbx_seq_one_letter_code
_entity_poly.pdbx_strand_id
1 'polypeptide(L)'
;MKKIFAIGMVCFLCACQQSNVEVATKQKMQKVEKESKPIVKYEDYDVVVVGGQPEGVSAAVSAARNGSKVLLLEKRNNLGGLITFGYLNFLDFPRNNDGVIVSKGIFKEWHRLAGNGQLVTVDIDKAQNAFQTLVTNEPNITARYNTQITKPIFDQKEKNNLVAIVAEFKDGRKITYRAKRFIDATEDGDLAQLTHVPNTVGQEDIGRNDKMAVTLVMHFKNVDWNGVIEAAKSRKFGYAKYNENAAWGFGGMPQAYPEIRNDTNVRGLNIGRTSNGDVYINALQIFNIDGTKEEDKKKAIKFGTEEMTNFLAWAKVNFPGFQQAEIASIPYELYIRETRHFSTEYQLSLEDIWKNANHWDDIAIGSYPSDVQALSKENSGAVVAKPDQYGIPYRTMVPKTTNNLLITSKAGGYRSLAAGSTRIIPTGMSVAEAGGIAASISIKEGIGFREMIAREDLIKRIQEQIVAQGGYLQPRANVTYPYQNDPILPHLMFLNENGLIIGGYANNFLLEQPMKEQQFLNLIINGAKQLNKDWYTKNAKYLNELAVTSTDQALTMNYVSRFQPLFQTPATQYTGALLKRNGFEIAANWLQSIQTKSK
;
A
#
# COMPACT_ATOMS: atom_id res chain seq x y z
N MET A 1 -85.31 -34.79 34.95
CA MET A 1 -84.68 -35.16 36.23
C MET A 1 -83.96 -33.93 36.80
N LYS A 2 -84.39 -33.53 38.00
CA LYS A 2 -83.79 -32.65 39.03
C LYS A 2 -83.14 -31.33 38.55
N LYS A 3 -83.81 -30.17 38.67
CA LYS A 3 -84.08 -29.35 39.90
C LYS A 3 -82.79 -28.64 40.38
N ILE A 4 -82.70 -27.34 40.68
CA ILE A 4 -83.70 -26.33 41.14
C ILE A 4 -83.03 -24.93 41.12
N PHE A 5 -83.79 -23.91 40.67
CA PHE A 5 -83.99 -22.52 41.16
C PHE A 5 -82.79 -21.62 41.61
N ALA A 6 -82.81 -20.30 41.43
CA ALA A 6 -83.95 -19.38 41.51
C ALA A 6 -83.81 -18.11 40.65
N ILE A 7 -84.98 -17.64 40.21
CA ILE A 7 -85.31 -16.37 39.55
C ILE A 7 -85.96 -15.45 40.59
N GLY A 8 -85.84 -14.12 40.44
CA GLY A 8 -86.77 -13.13 40.99
C GLY A 8 -86.08 -11.80 41.31
N MET A 9 -86.06 -10.81 40.41
CA MET A 9 -87.15 -9.87 40.07
C MET A 9 -87.42 -8.84 41.18
N VAL A 10 -87.32 -7.56 40.83
CA VAL A 10 -88.31 -6.48 41.06
C VAL A 10 -87.62 -5.10 41.00
N CYS A 11 -88.11 -4.24 40.10
CA CYS A 11 -87.85 -2.80 40.04
C CYS A 11 -88.34 -2.08 41.30
N PHE A 12 -87.67 -1.02 41.76
CA PHE A 12 -88.37 0.16 42.29
C PHE A 12 -87.47 1.40 42.27
N LEU A 13 -88.04 2.50 41.78
CA LEU A 13 -87.58 3.88 41.90
C LEU A 13 -87.46 4.28 43.39
N CYS A 14 -86.44 5.07 43.75
CA CYS A 14 -86.66 6.34 44.47
C CYS A 14 -85.36 7.12 44.74
N ALA A 15 -85.51 8.43 44.59
CA ALA A 15 -84.71 9.56 45.03
C ALA A 15 -83.69 9.36 46.16
N CYS A 16 -82.53 10.02 46.07
CA CYS A 16 -82.31 11.26 46.81
C CYS A 16 -80.93 11.88 46.54
N GLN A 17 -80.89 13.18 46.82
CA GLN A 17 -79.86 14.15 46.54
C GLN A 17 -78.54 13.96 47.31
N GLN A 18 -77.48 14.53 46.72
CA GLN A 18 -76.34 15.23 47.35
C GLN A 18 -75.63 14.55 48.56
N SER A 19 -74.36 14.23 48.40
CA SER A 19 -73.26 15.09 48.87
C SER A 19 -71.89 14.41 48.71
N ASN A 20 -70.93 15.22 48.25
CA ASN A 20 -69.48 15.25 48.53
C ASN A 20 -68.72 13.95 48.83
N VAL A 21 -67.63 13.73 48.09
CA VAL A 21 -66.24 13.95 48.53
C VAL A 21 -65.30 13.26 47.52
N GLU A 22 -64.27 13.99 47.10
CA GLU A 22 -63.21 13.56 46.21
C GLU A 22 -62.48 12.30 46.69
N VAL A 23 -62.27 11.34 45.78
CA VAL A 23 -61.11 10.44 45.84
C VAL A 23 -60.46 10.42 44.46
N ALA A 24 -59.24 10.95 44.44
CA ALA A 24 -58.39 11.10 43.27
C ALA A 24 -58.05 9.76 42.61
N THR A 25 -58.17 9.68 41.29
CA THR A 25 -57.46 8.70 40.47
C THR A 25 -56.78 9.41 39.31
N LYS A 26 -55.47 9.64 39.43
CA LYS A 26 -54.61 10.14 38.35
C LYS A 26 -54.53 9.09 37.24
N GLN A 27 -55.29 9.26 36.16
CA GLN A 27 -54.97 8.61 34.89
C GLN A 27 -53.84 9.39 34.20
N LYS A 28 -52.63 8.82 34.24
CA LYS A 28 -51.52 9.24 33.37
C LYS A 28 -51.89 8.85 31.93
N MET A 29 -52.31 9.82 31.13
CA MET A 29 -52.23 9.70 29.67
C MET A 29 -50.75 9.69 29.27
N GLN A 30 -50.20 8.51 28.97
CA GLN A 30 -48.92 8.40 28.29
C GLN A 30 -49.11 8.89 26.85
N LYS A 31 -48.61 10.09 26.58
CA LYS A 31 -48.36 10.58 25.22
C LYS A 31 -47.30 9.66 24.61
N VAL A 32 -47.71 8.78 23.71
CA VAL A 32 -46.77 8.03 22.87
C VAL A 32 -46.19 9.01 21.86
N GLU A 33 -45.12 9.70 22.25
CA GLU A 33 -44.24 10.34 21.29
C GLU A 33 -43.59 9.24 20.47
N LYS A 34 -44.06 9.05 19.23
CA LYS A 34 -43.29 8.36 18.20
C LYS A 34 -41.97 9.14 18.08
N GLU A 35 -40.88 8.59 18.59
CA GLU A 35 -39.53 9.03 18.26
C GLU A 35 -39.41 9.01 16.73
N SER A 36 -39.55 10.18 16.11
CA SER A 36 -39.26 10.36 14.70
C SER A 36 -37.76 10.11 14.53
N LYS A 37 -37.39 9.03 13.83
CA LYS A 37 -36.00 8.79 13.44
C LYS A 37 -35.43 10.08 12.85
N PRO A 38 -34.26 10.57 13.31
CA PRO A 38 -33.70 11.81 12.80
C PRO A 38 -33.55 11.71 11.28
N ILE A 39 -34.09 12.70 10.56
CA ILE A 39 -33.96 12.79 9.10
C ILE A 39 -32.48 13.07 8.82
N VAL A 40 -31.74 12.03 8.43
CA VAL A 40 -30.36 12.19 7.98
C VAL A 40 -30.41 12.95 6.65
N LYS A 41 -29.93 14.19 6.64
CA LYS A 41 -29.78 14.96 5.41
C LYS A 41 -28.59 14.40 4.64
N TYR A 42 -28.85 13.85 3.46
CA TYR A 42 -27.82 13.35 2.56
C TYR A 42 -27.39 14.43 1.59
N GLU A 43 -26.10 14.47 1.27
CA GLU A 43 -25.59 15.12 0.07
C GLU A 43 -25.24 14.06 -0.98
N ASP A 44 -25.74 14.25 -2.20
CA ASP A 44 -25.67 13.25 -3.28
C ASP A 44 -24.55 13.51 -4.28
N TYR A 45 -23.79 12.46 -4.56
CA TYR A 45 -22.72 12.44 -5.56
C TYR A 45 -22.81 11.16 -6.41
N ASP A 46 -22.21 11.18 -7.59
CA ASP A 46 -22.05 9.97 -8.40
C ASP A 46 -20.92 9.13 -7.83
N VAL A 47 -19.78 9.78 -7.58
CA VAL A 47 -18.54 9.16 -7.08
C VAL A 47 -18.06 9.90 -5.85
N VAL A 48 -17.71 9.15 -4.80
CA VAL A 48 -16.99 9.67 -3.63
C VAL A 48 -15.59 9.08 -3.62
N VAL A 49 -14.59 9.96 -3.67
CA VAL A 49 -13.17 9.62 -3.55
C VAL A 49 -12.69 10.01 -2.15
N VAL A 50 -12.11 9.06 -1.43
CA VAL A 50 -11.56 9.29 -0.08
C VAL A 50 -10.03 9.28 -0.15
N GLY A 51 -9.42 10.36 0.29
CA GLY A 51 -7.98 10.61 0.24
C GLY A 51 -7.60 11.56 -0.89
N GLY A 52 -6.91 12.64 -0.57
CA GLY A 52 -6.30 13.61 -1.50
C GLY A 52 -4.80 13.41 -1.66
N GLN A 53 -4.35 12.15 -1.54
CA GLN A 53 -3.07 11.68 -2.07
C GLN A 53 -3.04 11.90 -3.60
N PRO A 54 -1.86 11.86 -4.25
CA PRO A 54 -1.77 11.99 -5.71
C PRO A 54 -2.73 11.04 -6.47
N GLU A 55 -2.88 9.80 -5.99
CA GLU A 55 -3.82 8.81 -6.50
C GLU A 55 -5.27 9.28 -6.41
N GLY A 56 -5.69 9.82 -5.27
CA GLY A 56 -7.06 10.29 -5.09
C GLY A 56 -7.39 11.53 -5.90
N VAL A 57 -6.42 12.42 -6.10
CA VAL A 57 -6.56 13.54 -7.05
C VAL A 57 -6.74 12.98 -8.47
N SER A 58 -5.93 12.01 -8.88
CA SER A 58 -6.04 11.37 -10.20
C SER A 58 -7.40 10.71 -10.42
N ALA A 59 -7.89 9.93 -9.45
CA ALA A 59 -9.20 9.30 -9.52
C ALA A 59 -10.35 10.32 -9.59
N ALA A 60 -10.30 11.39 -8.79
CA ALA A 60 -11.34 12.40 -8.76
C ALA A 60 -11.40 13.20 -10.08
N VAL A 61 -10.26 13.63 -10.59
CA VAL A 61 -10.13 14.33 -11.88
C VAL A 61 -10.60 13.45 -13.03
N SER A 62 -10.15 12.20 -13.04
CA SER A 62 -10.57 11.23 -14.04
C SER A 62 -12.10 11.00 -14.03
N ALA A 63 -12.70 10.75 -12.87
CA ALA A 63 -14.16 10.56 -12.77
C ALA A 63 -14.94 11.81 -13.22
N ALA A 64 -14.46 13.02 -12.87
CA ALA A 64 -15.08 14.28 -13.26
C ALA A 64 -15.02 14.53 -14.78
N ARG A 65 -13.86 14.28 -15.39
CA ARG A 65 -13.65 14.38 -16.86
C ARG A 65 -14.49 13.37 -17.64
N ASN A 66 -14.85 12.25 -17.00
CA ASN A 66 -15.77 11.26 -17.55
C ASN A 66 -17.23 11.50 -17.14
N GLY A 67 -17.55 12.73 -16.68
CA GLY A 67 -18.92 13.24 -16.53
C GLY A 67 -19.58 12.97 -15.18
N SER A 68 -18.85 12.43 -14.19
CA SER A 68 -19.42 12.16 -12.86
C SER A 68 -19.43 13.41 -11.97
N LYS A 69 -20.45 13.58 -11.13
CA LYS A 69 -20.41 14.51 -10.00
C LYS A 69 -19.60 13.91 -8.86
N VAL A 70 -18.47 14.52 -8.51
CA VAL A 70 -17.47 13.94 -7.62
C VAL A 70 -17.41 14.68 -6.29
N LEU A 71 -17.31 13.93 -5.18
CA LEU A 71 -16.84 14.43 -3.89
C LEU A 71 -15.43 13.90 -3.64
N LEU A 72 -14.47 14.80 -3.40
CA LEU A 72 -13.13 14.45 -2.94
C LEU A 72 -12.99 14.84 -1.46
N LEU A 73 -12.78 13.84 -0.59
CA LEU A 73 -12.57 14.04 0.84
C LEU A 73 -11.08 13.92 1.18
N GLU A 74 -10.52 14.91 1.86
CA GLU A 74 -9.13 14.91 2.35
C GLU A 74 -9.08 15.25 3.84
N LYS A 75 -8.35 14.43 4.60
CA LYS A 75 -8.19 14.59 6.05
C LYS A 75 -7.30 15.77 6.42
N ARG A 76 -6.40 16.17 5.52
CA ARG A 76 -5.47 17.29 5.65
C ARG A 76 -6.12 18.59 5.16
N ASN A 77 -5.43 19.70 5.39
CA ASN A 77 -5.87 21.02 4.95
C ASN A 77 -5.59 21.31 3.46
N ASN A 78 -4.88 20.41 2.76
CA ASN A 78 -4.50 20.57 1.36
C ASN A 78 -4.31 19.19 0.69
N LEU A 79 -4.14 19.17 -0.63
CA LEU A 79 -3.89 17.98 -1.44
C LEU A 79 -2.40 17.66 -1.57
N GLY A 80 -2.09 16.49 -2.11
CA GLY A 80 -0.74 16.10 -2.55
C GLY A 80 -0.03 15.15 -1.61
N GLY A 81 -0.62 14.88 -0.44
CA GLY A 81 -0.27 13.74 0.40
C GLY A 81 1.24 13.58 0.65
N LEU A 82 1.82 12.43 0.31
CA LEU A 82 3.24 12.14 0.54
C LEU A 82 4.22 13.17 -0.06
N ILE A 83 3.90 13.75 -1.22
CA ILE A 83 4.75 14.78 -1.83
C ILE A 83 4.72 16.03 -0.95
N THR A 84 3.54 16.49 -0.58
CA THR A 84 3.34 17.77 0.09
C THR A 84 3.63 17.72 1.59
N PHE A 85 3.12 16.70 2.28
CA PHE A 85 3.15 16.59 3.74
C PHE A 85 4.28 15.71 4.26
N GLY A 86 4.71 14.73 3.46
CA GLY A 86 5.89 13.90 3.73
C GLY A 86 7.16 14.38 3.04
N TYR A 87 7.10 15.52 2.33
CA TYR A 87 8.22 16.16 1.64
C TYR A 87 8.94 15.28 0.60
N LEU A 88 8.26 14.29 0.02
CA LEU A 88 8.88 13.49 -1.04
C LEU A 88 9.00 14.33 -2.33
N ASN A 89 10.11 15.06 -2.44
CA ASN A 89 10.39 15.96 -3.56
C ASN A 89 11.18 15.29 -4.69
N PHE A 90 11.73 14.10 -4.46
CA PHE A 90 12.49 13.31 -5.42
C PHE A 90 11.59 12.18 -5.91
N LEU A 91 11.28 12.17 -7.21
CA LEU A 91 10.35 11.25 -7.83
C LEU A 91 11.06 10.16 -8.62
N ASP A 92 10.59 8.93 -8.47
CA ASP A 92 11.01 7.78 -9.27
C ASP A 92 10.21 7.73 -10.56
N PHE A 93 10.87 7.80 -11.72
CA PHE A 93 10.21 7.68 -13.02
C PHE A 93 10.31 6.23 -13.53
N PRO A 94 9.20 5.48 -13.55
CA PRO A 94 9.22 4.14 -14.11
C PRO A 94 9.44 4.27 -15.62
N ARG A 95 10.62 3.82 -16.06
CA ARG A 95 11.00 3.73 -17.47
C ARG A 95 11.11 2.28 -17.87
N ASN A 96 10.62 1.95 -19.06
CA ASN A 96 10.91 0.66 -19.67
C ASN A 96 12.35 0.65 -20.23
N ASN A 97 12.79 -0.49 -20.78
CA ASN A 97 14.14 -0.67 -21.30
C ASN A 97 14.47 0.22 -22.51
N ASP A 98 13.47 0.78 -23.21
CA ASP A 98 13.68 1.77 -24.28
C ASP A 98 13.78 3.21 -23.73
N GLY A 99 13.70 3.37 -22.41
CA GLY A 99 13.73 4.67 -21.74
C GLY A 99 12.40 5.42 -21.73
N VAL A 100 11.31 4.81 -22.21
CA VAL A 100 9.97 5.42 -22.23
C VAL A 100 9.40 5.45 -20.81
N ILE A 101 8.98 6.63 -20.36
CA ILE A 101 8.23 6.77 -19.10
C ILE A 101 6.83 6.15 -19.31
N VAL A 102 6.51 5.15 -18.51
CA VAL A 102 5.24 4.39 -18.65
C VAL A 102 4.09 5.01 -17.87
N SER A 103 4.35 5.90 -16.91
CA SER A 103 3.32 6.70 -16.25
C SER A 103 3.04 7.98 -17.05
N LYS A 104 1.86 8.08 -17.67
CA LYS A 104 1.42 9.23 -18.48
C LYS A 104 0.09 9.79 -17.96
N GLY A 105 -0.80 10.26 -18.84
CA GLY A 105 -2.13 10.78 -18.45
C GLY A 105 -2.03 11.92 -17.43
N ILE A 106 -2.84 11.82 -16.38
CA ILE A 106 -2.95 12.83 -15.32
C ILE A 106 -1.62 13.04 -14.59
N PHE A 107 -0.81 11.99 -14.40
CA PHE A 107 0.53 12.15 -13.80
C PHE A 107 1.42 13.09 -14.63
N LYS A 108 1.44 12.92 -15.95
CA LYS A 108 2.23 13.77 -16.86
C LYS A 108 1.72 15.21 -16.85
N GLU A 109 0.40 15.40 -16.80
CA GLU A 109 -0.21 16.73 -16.69
C GLU A 109 0.17 17.42 -15.38
N TRP A 110 0.01 16.73 -14.25
CA TRP A 110 0.43 17.21 -12.93
C TRP A 110 1.91 17.60 -12.93
N HIS A 111 2.78 16.75 -13.45
CA HIS A 111 4.22 16.96 -13.42
C HIS A 111 4.65 18.16 -14.29
N ARG A 112 3.93 18.41 -15.40
CA ARG A 112 4.11 19.64 -16.19
C ARG A 112 3.76 20.88 -15.38
N LEU A 113 2.63 20.87 -14.67
CA LEU A 113 2.19 21.97 -13.80
C LEU A 113 3.14 22.20 -12.62
N ALA A 114 3.70 21.13 -12.05
CA ALA A 114 4.58 21.20 -10.88
C ALA A 114 5.99 21.73 -11.20
N GLY A 115 6.47 21.56 -12.43
CA GLY A 115 7.85 21.96 -12.75
C GLY A 115 8.39 21.40 -14.06
N ASN A 116 7.69 21.59 -15.18
CA ASN A 116 8.20 21.36 -16.55
C ASN A 116 8.28 19.88 -17.02
N GLY A 117 7.66 18.92 -16.35
CA GLY A 117 7.32 17.62 -16.96
C GLY A 117 8.49 16.63 -17.16
N GLN A 118 9.72 16.97 -16.77
CA GLN A 118 10.90 16.09 -16.89
C GLN A 118 11.83 16.09 -15.68
N LEU A 119 11.60 16.96 -14.69
CA LEU A 119 12.45 17.05 -13.51
C LEU A 119 12.21 15.86 -12.57
N VAL A 120 13.31 15.24 -12.12
CA VAL A 120 13.29 14.24 -11.06
C VAL A 120 12.99 14.83 -9.69
N THR A 121 13.09 16.16 -9.57
CA THR A 121 12.76 16.90 -8.36
C THR A 121 11.67 17.92 -8.61
N VAL A 122 10.87 18.19 -7.59
CA VAL A 122 9.79 19.20 -7.63
C VAL A 122 9.91 20.14 -6.43
N ASP A 123 9.54 21.42 -6.63
CA ASP A 123 9.31 22.33 -5.52
C ASP A 123 8.00 21.93 -4.82
N ILE A 124 8.02 21.74 -3.50
CA ILE A 124 6.87 21.21 -2.75
C ILE A 124 5.62 22.09 -2.92
N ASP A 125 5.77 23.42 -2.88
CA ASP A 125 4.65 24.35 -3.05
C ASP A 125 4.09 24.32 -4.48
N LYS A 126 4.94 24.22 -5.50
CA LYS A 126 4.50 24.11 -6.90
C LYS A 126 3.78 22.77 -7.14
N ALA A 127 4.30 21.69 -6.57
CA ALA A 127 3.67 20.37 -6.60
C ALA A 127 2.28 20.38 -5.94
N GLN A 128 2.15 20.99 -4.76
CA GLN A 128 0.86 21.15 -4.07
C GLN A 128 -0.12 21.98 -4.92
N ASN A 129 0.34 23.11 -5.47
CA ASN A 129 -0.48 23.98 -6.32
C ASN A 129 -0.91 23.29 -7.62
N ALA A 130 -0.08 22.41 -8.17
CA ALA A 130 -0.43 21.61 -9.34
C ALA A 130 -1.58 20.64 -9.04
N PHE A 131 -1.59 19.97 -7.88
CA PHE A 131 -2.73 19.15 -7.47
C PHE A 131 -4.01 19.98 -7.30
N GLN A 132 -3.88 21.15 -6.69
CA GLN A 132 -5.03 22.06 -6.55
C GLN A 132 -5.57 22.51 -7.90
N THR A 133 -4.67 22.90 -8.81
CA THR A 133 -5.04 23.32 -10.16
C THR A 133 -5.79 22.22 -10.90
N LEU A 134 -5.33 20.97 -10.82
CA LEU A 134 -6.03 19.83 -11.42
C LEU A 134 -7.45 19.70 -10.90
N VAL A 135 -7.66 19.81 -9.58
CA VAL A 135 -9.00 19.68 -8.99
C VAL A 135 -9.89 20.89 -9.30
N THR A 136 -9.36 22.11 -9.19
CA THR A 136 -10.16 23.33 -9.40
C THR A 136 -10.57 23.56 -10.85
N ASN A 137 -9.82 22.99 -11.81
CA ASN A 137 -10.17 23.05 -13.22
C ASN A 137 -11.38 22.17 -13.58
N GLU A 138 -11.78 21.25 -12.69
CA GLU A 138 -12.90 20.36 -12.91
C GLU A 138 -14.14 20.83 -12.11
N PRO A 139 -15.11 21.52 -12.73
CA PRO A 139 -16.25 22.11 -12.02
C PRO A 139 -17.20 21.08 -11.38
N ASN A 140 -17.08 19.81 -11.78
CA ASN A 140 -17.87 18.70 -11.24
C ASN A 140 -17.27 18.13 -9.94
N ILE A 141 -16.13 18.62 -9.47
CA ILE A 141 -15.50 18.18 -8.22
C ILE A 141 -15.85 19.14 -7.08
N THR A 142 -16.44 18.58 -6.04
CA THR A 142 -16.51 19.21 -4.72
C THR A 142 -15.39 18.68 -3.85
N ALA A 143 -14.40 19.50 -3.51
CA ALA A 143 -13.38 19.14 -2.54
C ALA A 143 -13.78 19.53 -1.10
N ARG A 144 -13.47 18.68 -0.12
CA ARG A 144 -13.61 18.95 1.32
C ARG A 144 -12.34 18.55 2.05
N TYR A 145 -11.74 19.51 2.73
CA TYR A 145 -10.51 19.37 3.51
C TYR A 145 -10.79 19.21 5.00
N ASN A 146 -9.79 18.81 5.78
CA ASN A 146 -9.88 18.61 7.22
C ASN A 146 -11.05 17.70 7.61
N THR A 147 -11.28 16.66 6.80
CA THR A 147 -12.46 15.81 6.88
C THR A 147 -12.03 14.34 6.91
N GLN A 148 -12.42 13.62 7.97
CA GLN A 148 -12.13 12.21 8.13
C GLN A 148 -13.40 11.36 7.97
N ILE A 149 -13.28 10.21 7.34
CA ILE A 149 -14.38 9.24 7.30
C ILE A 149 -14.46 8.50 8.63
N THR A 150 -15.67 8.27 9.12
CA THR A 150 -15.89 7.64 10.44
C THR A 150 -16.75 6.39 10.37
N LYS A 151 -17.64 6.30 9.36
CA LYS A 151 -18.58 5.19 9.27
C LYS A 151 -19.05 4.94 7.83
N PRO A 152 -18.92 3.71 7.30
CA PRO A 152 -19.63 3.30 6.10
C PRO A 152 -21.06 2.89 6.44
N ILE A 153 -21.98 3.11 5.50
CA ILE A 153 -23.39 2.71 5.58
C ILE A 153 -23.65 1.79 4.39
N PHE A 154 -24.07 0.56 4.67
CA PHE A 154 -24.40 -0.45 3.67
C PHE A 154 -25.90 -0.48 3.36
N ASP A 155 -26.25 -0.97 2.18
CA ASP A 155 -27.63 -1.29 1.83
C ASP A 155 -28.18 -2.40 2.77
N GLN A 156 -29.45 -2.28 3.15
CA GLN A 156 -30.07 -3.23 4.07
C GLN A 156 -30.36 -4.59 3.43
N LYS A 157 -30.61 -4.61 2.11
CA LYS A 157 -30.88 -5.81 1.32
C LYS A 157 -29.59 -6.36 0.73
N GLU A 158 -28.76 -5.50 0.16
CA GLU A 158 -27.48 -5.86 -0.47
C GLU A 158 -26.30 -5.46 0.42
N LYS A 159 -26.01 -6.26 1.45
CA LYS A 159 -25.01 -5.95 2.49
C LYS A 159 -23.58 -5.71 1.99
N ASN A 160 -23.29 -6.01 0.72
CA ASN A 160 -21.98 -5.80 0.09
C ASN A 160 -21.92 -4.48 -0.71
N ASN A 161 -23.00 -3.69 -0.72
CA ASN A 161 -23.06 -2.39 -1.39
C ASN A 161 -23.04 -1.27 -0.36
N LEU A 162 -22.09 -0.35 -0.49
CA LEU A 162 -22.13 0.90 0.23
C LEU A 162 -23.21 1.81 -0.36
N VAL A 163 -24.01 2.43 0.48
CA VAL A 163 -24.95 3.48 0.08
C VAL A 163 -24.44 4.86 0.47
N ALA A 164 -23.72 4.98 1.59
CA ALA A 164 -23.24 6.26 2.08
C ALA A 164 -22.02 6.11 3.00
N ILE A 165 -21.36 7.24 3.25
CA ILE A 165 -20.33 7.38 4.29
C ILE A 165 -20.64 8.57 5.19
N VAL A 166 -20.27 8.46 6.46
CA VAL A 166 -20.31 9.58 7.41
C VAL A 166 -18.91 10.17 7.51
N ALA A 167 -18.82 11.46 7.25
CA ALA A 167 -17.60 12.23 7.35
C ALA A 167 -17.69 13.23 8.51
N GLU A 168 -16.61 13.34 9.29
CA GLU A 168 -16.49 14.25 10.42
C GLU A 168 -15.42 15.30 10.09
N PHE A 169 -15.81 16.57 10.20
CA PHE A 169 -14.92 17.72 10.02
C PHE A 169 -14.17 18.00 11.32
N LYS A 170 -13.01 18.66 11.21
CA LYS A 170 -12.20 19.05 12.37
C LYS A 170 -12.95 19.91 13.42
N ASP A 171 -14.02 20.60 13.03
CA ASP A 171 -14.88 21.38 13.92
C ASP A 171 -16.02 20.56 14.57
N GLY A 172 -16.01 19.23 14.39
CA GLY A 172 -16.99 18.30 14.95
C GLY A 172 -18.28 18.15 14.14
N ARG A 173 -18.47 18.92 13.05
CA ARG A 173 -19.62 18.73 12.17
C ARG A 173 -19.55 17.36 11.50
N LYS A 174 -20.71 16.67 11.43
CA LYS A 174 -20.85 15.38 10.74
C LYS A 174 -21.79 15.53 9.56
N ILE A 175 -21.37 15.07 8.39
CA ILE A 175 -22.17 15.06 7.16
C ILE A 175 -22.22 13.63 6.62
N THR A 176 -23.39 13.20 6.16
CA THR A 176 -23.56 11.92 5.50
C THR A 176 -23.65 12.12 3.99
N TYR A 177 -22.72 11.49 3.26
CA TYR A 177 -22.64 11.57 1.80
C TYR A 177 -23.13 10.28 1.18
N ARG A 178 -24.12 10.37 0.29
CA ARG A 178 -24.62 9.23 -0.50
C ARG A 178 -23.98 9.24 -1.87
N ALA A 179 -23.56 8.06 -2.34
CA ALA A 179 -22.98 7.92 -3.68
C ALA A 179 -23.27 6.57 -4.31
N LYS A 180 -23.15 6.52 -5.64
CA LYS A 180 -23.31 5.29 -6.41
C LYS A 180 -22.04 4.44 -6.33
N ARG A 181 -20.87 5.08 -6.40
CA ARG A 181 -19.54 4.44 -6.35
C ARG A 181 -18.63 5.14 -5.35
N PHE A 182 -17.75 4.35 -4.76
CA PHE A 182 -16.75 4.80 -3.81
C PHE A 182 -15.36 4.39 -4.30
N ILE A 183 -14.38 5.27 -4.10
CA ILE A 183 -12.98 5.01 -4.37
C ILE A 183 -12.19 5.31 -3.10
N ASP A 184 -11.52 4.30 -2.57
CA ASP A 184 -10.54 4.45 -1.51
C ASP A 184 -9.16 4.71 -2.12
N ALA A 185 -8.70 5.94 -1.99
CA ALA A 185 -7.38 6.39 -2.37
C ALA A 185 -6.58 6.86 -1.15
N THR A 186 -6.95 6.45 0.07
CA THR A 186 -6.15 6.76 1.26
C THR A 186 -4.93 5.84 1.31
N GLU A 187 -3.90 6.31 2.02
CA GLU A 187 -2.60 5.66 2.06
C GLU A 187 -2.65 4.22 2.57
N ASP A 188 -3.48 3.98 3.58
CA ASP A 188 -3.58 2.71 4.30
C ASP A 188 -4.91 1.98 4.03
N GLY A 189 -5.67 2.43 3.01
CA GLY A 189 -7.00 1.94 2.64
C GLY A 189 -8.00 2.04 3.79
N ASP A 190 -8.22 3.25 4.31
CA ASP A 190 -9.01 3.49 5.52
C ASP A 190 -10.49 3.16 5.31
N LEU A 191 -11.04 3.41 4.12
CA LEU A 191 -12.42 3.04 3.80
C LEU A 191 -12.55 1.53 3.60
N ALA A 192 -11.58 0.90 2.95
CA ALA A 192 -11.49 -0.55 2.82
C ALA A 192 -11.38 -1.24 4.19
N GLN A 193 -10.60 -0.67 5.11
CA GLN A 193 -10.49 -1.16 6.49
C GLN A 193 -11.82 -1.01 7.25
N LEU A 194 -12.48 0.15 7.13
CA LEU A 194 -13.78 0.41 7.76
C LEU A 194 -14.91 -0.45 7.19
N THR A 195 -14.78 -0.89 5.94
CA THR A 195 -15.71 -1.81 5.27
C THR A 195 -15.33 -3.27 5.46
N HIS A 196 -14.34 -3.55 6.31
CA HIS A 196 -13.87 -4.89 6.67
C HIS A 196 -13.41 -5.74 5.49
N VAL A 197 -12.82 -5.10 4.47
CA VAL A 197 -12.09 -5.84 3.42
C VAL A 197 -10.88 -6.54 4.08
N PRO A 198 -10.73 -7.87 3.93
CA PRO A 198 -9.58 -8.58 4.47
C PRO A 198 -8.26 -8.03 3.92
N ASN A 199 -7.23 -7.98 4.75
CA ASN A 199 -5.90 -7.52 4.36
C ASN A 199 -4.81 -8.24 5.17
N THR A 200 -3.59 -8.16 4.66
CA THR A 200 -2.35 -8.47 5.38
C THR A 200 -1.60 -7.17 5.69
N VAL A 201 -0.78 -7.15 6.74
CA VAL A 201 0.05 -6.01 7.12
C VAL A 201 1.54 -6.32 6.91
N GLY A 202 2.27 -5.42 6.25
CA GLY A 202 3.68 -5.60 5.92
C GLY A 202 3.88 -6.87 5.09
N GLN A 203 4.79 -7.74 5.54
CA GLN A 203 5.13 -8.99 4.87
C GLN A 203 4.38 -10.24 5.38
N GLU A 204 3.19 -10.05 5.98
CA GLU A 204 2.36 -11.14 6.51
C GLU A 204 1.96 -12.16 5.44
N ASP A 205 1.82 -11.73 4.17
CA ASP A 205 1.48 -12.57 3.02
C ASP A 205 2.58 -13.57 2.62
N ILE A 206 3.81 -13.40 3.12
CA ILE A 206 4.93 -14.33 3.01
C ILE A 206 5.33 -14.91 4.38
N GLY A 207 4.44 -14.84 5.37
CA GLY A 207 4.63 -15.45 6.68
C GLY A 207 5.54 -14.68 7.64
N ARG A 208 5.84 -13.41 7.35
CA ARG A 208 6.72 -12.53 8.14
C ARG A 208 5.93 -11.41 8.82
N ASN A 209 6.39 -10.92 9.97
CA ASN A 209 5.79 -9.74 10.63
C ASN A 209 6.67 -8.48 10.46
N ASP A 210 7.59 -8.54 9.49
CA ASP A 210 8.52 -7.46 9.20
C ASP A 210 7.80 -6.28 8.54
N LYS A 211 8.33 -5.08 8.79
CA LYS A 211 7.84 -3.82 8.24
C LYS A 211 9.03 -3.04 7.69
N MET A 212 8.88 -2.44 6.52
CA MET A 212 9.89 -1.54 5.99
C MET A 212 10.10 -0.34 6.93
N ALA A 213 11.35 0.10 7.05
CA ALA A 213 11.66 1.32 7.74
C ALA A 213 10.88 2.51 7.17
N VAL A 214 10.30 3.30 8.06
CA VAL A 214 9.68 4.58 7.69
C VAL A 214 10.77 5.63 7.53
N THR A 215 10.50 6.68 6.77
CA THR A 215 11.46 7.74 6.54
C THR A 215 10.92 9.09 6.97
N LEU A 216 11.74 9.84 7.71
CA LEU A 216 11.56 11.29 7.83
C LEU A 216 12.41 11.95 6.76
N VAL A 217 11.79 12.60 5.78
CA VAL A 217 12.53 13.35 4.75
C VAL A 217 13.08 14.61 5.38
N MET A 218 14.41 14.74 5.43
CA MET A 218 15.08 15.87 6.08
C MET A 218 15.02 17.10 5.18
N HIS A 219 14.76 18.28 5.73
CA HIS A 219 14.66 19.53 4.96
C HIS A 219 15.66 20.56 5.50
N PHE A 220 16.61 20.95 4.64
CA PHE A 220 17.67 21.89 4.98
C PHE A 220 17.70 23.07 4.01
N LYS A 221 18.04 24.24 4.53
CA LYS A 221 18.35 25.47 3.77
C LYS A 221 19.82 25.84 3.93
N ASN A 222 20.30 26.80 3.14
CA ASN A 222 21.69 27.29 3.16
C ASN A 222 22.73 26.19 2.87
N VAL A 223 22.37 25.18 2.06
CA VAL A 223 23.30 24.16 1.58
C VAL A 223 23.99 24.65 0.32
N ASP A 224 25.32 24.72 0.32
CA ASP A 224 26.08 25.01 -0.89
C ASP A 224 26.10 23.79 -1.81
N TRP A 225 25.42 23.92 -2.94
CA TRP A 225 25.26 22.86 -3.92
C TRP A 225 26.58 22.45 -4.58
N ASN A 226 27.55 23.37 -4.72
CA ASN A 226 28.85 23.03 -5.29
C ASN A 226 29.60 22.06 -4.37
N GLY A 227 29.52 22.24 -3.06
CA GLY A 227 30.02 21.29 -2.07
C GLY A 227 29.34 19.92 -2.19
N VAL A 228 28.02 19.86 -2.39
CA VAL A 228 27.33 18.57 -2.60
C VAL A 228 27.84 17.86 -3.85
N ILE A 229 28.05 18.59 -4.95
CA ILE A 229 28.64 18.06 -6.18
C ILE A 229 30.08 17.59 -5.93
N GLU A 230 30.88 18.32 -5.16
CA GLU A 230 32.24 17.92 -4.78
C GLU A 230 32.25 16.63 -3.97
N ALA A 231 31.33 16.49 -3.00
CA ALA A 231 31.17 15.26 -2.22
C ALA A 231 30.85 14.06 -3.11
N ALA A 232 30.00 14.25 -4.13
CA ALA A 232 29.67 13.22 -5.10
C ALA A 232 30.87 12.87 -6.01
N LYS A 233 31.58 13.87 -6.54
CA LYS A 233 32.76 13.70 -7.41
C LYS A 233 33.92 13.01 -6.70
N SER A 234 34.21 13.41 -5.46
CA SER A 234 35.29 12.84 -4.63
C SER A 234 34.99 11.42 -4.16
N ARG A 235 33.73 10.97 -4.25
CA ARG A 235 33.25 9.68 -3.73
C ARG A 235 33.52 9.50 -2.23
N LYS A 236 33.61 10.61 -1.49
CA LYS A 236 33.87 10.61 -0.04
C LYS A 236 32.92 9.68 0.73
N PHE A 237 31.67 9.61 0.29
CA PHE A 237 30.63 8.74 0.89
C PHE A 237 30.17 7.65 -0.09
N GLY A 238 31.08 7.14 -0.92
CA GLY A 238 30.80 6.14 -1.94
C GLY A 238 30.30 6.74 -3.26
N TYR A 239 29.92 5.86 -4.20
CA TYR A 239 29.45 6.28 -5.52
C TYR A 239 28.16 7.09 -5.43
N ALA A 240 28.12 8.22 -6.11
CA ALA A 240 26.94 9.06 -6.25
C ALA A 240 26.84 9.61 -7.68
N LYS A 241 25.62 9.80 -8.15
CA LYS A 241 25.29 10.55 -9.36
C LYS A 241 24.75 11.92 -8.96
N TYR A 242 24.89 12.90 -9.85
CA TYR A 242 24.38 14.24 -9.62
C TYR A 242 24.01 14.91 -10.95
N ASN A 243 23.14 15.91 -10.85
CA ASN A 243 22.83 16.87 -11.90
C ASN A 243 22.58 18.25 -11.24
N GLU A 244 22.01 19.20 -11.98
CA GLU A 244 21.74 20.56 -11.48
C GLU A 244 20.85 20.64 -10.23
N ASN A 245 19.90 19.70 -10.07
CA ASN A 245 18.84 19.78 -9.06
C ASN A 245 18.75 18.53 -8.18
N ALA A 246 19.58 17.51 -8.40
CA ALA A 246 19.54 16.26 -7.67
C ALA A 246 20.92 15.64 -7.50
N ALA A 247 21.14 14.97 -6.37
CA ALA A 247 22.29 14.11 -6.13
C ALA A 247 21.84 12.87 -5.38
N TRP A 248 22.20 11.68 -5.85
CA TRP A 248 21.72 10.43 -5.28
C TRP A 248 22.78 9.33 -5.29
N GLY A 249 22.62 8.36 -4.39
CA GLY A 249 23.60 7.31 -4.17
C GLY A 249 24.22 7.49 -2.79
N PHE A 250 25.52 7.79 -2.71
CA PHE A 250 26.24 7.92 -1.44
C PHE A 250 26.14 6.65 -0.59
N GLY A 251 26.34 5.49 -1.21
CA GLY A 251 26.16 4.18 -0.54
C GLY A 251 27.07 3.92 0.66
N GLY A 252 28.10 4.75 0.88
CA GLY A 252 28.98 4.71 2.05
C GLY A 252 28.46 5.48 3.28
N MET A 253 27.29 6.12 3.19
CA MET A 253 26.69 6.85 4.32
C MET A 253 26.47 6.01 5.59
N PRO A 254 25.98 4.76 5.51
CA PRO A 254 25.79 3.93 6.70
C PRO A 254 27.08 3.70 7.51
N GLN A 255 28.25 3.74 6.86
CA GLN A 255 29.55 3.60 7.51
C GLN A 255 30.14 4.94 7.95
N ALA A 256 29.81 6.03 7.26
CA ALA A 256 30.36 7.35 7.52
C ALA A 256 29.65 8.09 8.65
N TYR A 257 28.33 7.96 8.73
CA TYR A 257 27.53 8.59 9.78
C TYR A 257 27.53 7.69 11.04
N PRO A 258 27.92 8.21 12.21
CA PRO A 258 28.02 7.40 13.42
C PRO A 258 26.64 6.96 13.91
N GLU A 259 26.59 5.77 14.50
CA GLU A 259 25.38 5.31 15.19
C GLU A 259 25.17 6.10 16.47
N ILE A 260 24.11 6.91 16.52
CA ILE A 260 23.70 7.66 17.71
C ILE A 260 22.52 6.99 18.40
N ARG A 261 21.64 6.34 17.63
CA ARG A 261 20.52 5.55 18.12
C ARG A 261 20.47 4.18 17.46
N ASN A 262 19.98 3.19 18.21
CA ASN A 262 19.86 1.81 17.73
C ASN A 262 18.63 1.56 16.82
N ASP A 263 17.71 2.51 16.72
CA ASP A 263 16.45 2.41 15.98
C ASP A 263 16.38 3.30 14.73
N THR A 264 17.49 3.94 14.36
CA THR A 264 17.62 4.78 13.17
C THR A 264 18.84 4.40 12.32
N ASN A 265 18.81 4.72 11.03
CA ASN A 265 19.95 4.61 10.13
C ASN A 265 19.91 5.71 9.07
N VAL A 266 21.06 6.08 8.51
CA VAL A 266 21.14 6.96 7.34
C VAL A 266 21.64 6.15 6.15
N ARG A 267 20.72 5.77 5.27
CA ARG A 267 21.07 5.08 4.01
C ARG A 267 21.73 6.05 3.03
N GLY A 268 22.11 5.54 1.87
CA GLY A 268 22.57 6.37 0.77
C GLY A 268 21.58 7.51 0.45
N LEU A 269 22.11 8.73 0.35
CA LEU A 269 21.31 9.95 0.24
C LEU A 269 20.63 10.05 -1.12
N ASN A 270 19.35 10.40 -1.12
CA ASN A 270 18.65 10.96 -2.28
C ASN A 270 18.34 12.42 -1.95
N ILE A 271 19.13 13.34 -2.49
CA ILE A 271 19.07 14.78 -2.26
C ILE A 271 18.36 15.43 -3.45
N GLY A 272 17.21 16.05 -3.19
CA GLY A 272 16.50 16.87 -4.17
C GLY A 272 16.58 18.35 -3.82
N ARG A 273 17.17 19.13 -4.72
CA ARG A 273 17.30 20.59 -4.60
C ARG A 273 16.12 21.29 -5.26
N THR A 274 15.58 22.29 -4.57
CA THR A 274 14.50 23.15 -5.04
C THR A 274 15.03 24.42 -5.69
N SER A 275 14.17 25.14 -6.41
CA SER A 275 14.53 26.36 -7.14
C SER A 275 14.99 27.51 -6.23
N ASN A 276 14.58 27.52 -4.96
CA ASN A 276 15.07 28.46 -3.95
C ASN A 276 16.41 28.04 -3.30
N GLY A 277 16.95 26.87 -3.67
CA GLY A 277 18.22 26.34 -3.16
C GLY A 277 18.11 25.47 -1.91
N ASP A 278 16.92 25.29 -1.34
CA ASP A 278 16.71 24.32 -0.25
C ASP A 278 16.93 22.89 -0.76
N VAL A 279 17.22 21.97 0.16
CA VAL A 279 17.41 20.56 -0.14
C VAL A 279 16.56 19.68 0.75
N TYR A 280 15.95 18.68 0.13
CA TYR A 280 15.21 17.62 0.82
C TYR A 280 15.96 16.30 0.65
N ILE A 281 16.10 15.54 1.72
CA ILE A 281 16.93 14.33 1.75
C ILE A 281 16.11 13.14 2.24
N ASN A 282 15.80 12.25 1.30
CA ASN A 282 15.19 10.95 1.59
C ASN A 282 16.30 9.94 1.89
N ALA A 283 16.65 9.78 3.18
CA ALA A 283 17.71 8.88 3.62
C ALA A 283 17.58 8.38 5.07
N LEU A 284 16.91 9.14 5.93
CA LEU A 284 16.78 8.79 7.34
C LEU A 284 15.74 7.67 7.51
N GLN A 285 16.20 6.49 7.90
CA GLN A 285 15.39 5.32 8.18
C GLN A 285 15.11 5.22 9.68
N ILE A 286 13.87 4.87 10.02
CA ILE A 286 13.41 4.65 11.39
C ILE A 286 12.74 3.28 11.44
N PHE A 287 13.25 2.40 12.30
CA PHE A 287 12.84 0.99 12.36
C PHE A 287 11.77 0.75 13.43
N ASN A 288 11.13 -0.41 13.38
CA ASN A 288 10.15 -0.89 14.37
C ASN A 288 8.94 0.04 14.54
N ILE A 289 8.46 0.62 13.43
CA ILE A 289 7.30 1.51 13.39
C ILE A 289 6.14 0.81 12.69
N ASP A 290 4.99 0.74 13.35
CA ASP A 290 3.75 0.33 12.72
C ASP A 290 3.06 1.54 12.08
N GLY A 291 3.16 1.65 10.76
CA GLY A 291 2.56 2.74 9.98
C GLY A 291 1.03 2.80 10.07
N THR A 292 0.36 1.82 10.68
CA THR A 292 -1.09 1.86 10.92
C THR A 292 -1.49 2.47 12.27
N LYS A 293 -0.51 2.77 13.15
CA LYS A 293 -0.74 3.28 14.50
C LYS A 293 -0.27 4.72 14.65
N GLU A 294 -1.19 5.61 15.01
CA GLU A 294 -0.89 7.04 15.16
C GLU A 294 0.17 7.33 16.24
N GLU A 295 0.21 6.56 17.34
CA GLU A 295 1.24 6.74 18.37
C GLU A 295 2.64 6.35 17.89
N ASP A 296 2.76 5.31 17.05
CA ASP A 296 4.03 4.92 16.45
C ASP A 296 4.51 5.97 15.44
N LYS A 297 3.59 6.56 14.65
CA LYS A 297 3.91 7.68 13.75
C LYS A 297 4.43 8.90 14.51
N LYS A 298 3.76 9.31 15.60
CA LYS A 298 4.20 10.44 16.44
C LYS A 298 5.58 10.19 17.04
N LYS A 299 5.80 8.97 17.56
CA LYS A 299 7.10 8.52 18.09
C LYS A 299 8.19 8.61 17.02
N ALA A 300 7.91 8.14 15.80
CA ALA A 300 8.84 8.19 14.70
C ALA A 300 9.14 9.62 14.22
N ILE A 301 8.16 10.53 14.17
CA ILE A 301 8.42 11.96 13.88
C ILE A 301 9.39 12.56 14.92
N LYS A 302 9.17 12.28 16.21
CA LYS A 302 10.07 12.73 17.27
C LYS A 302 11.49 12.20 17.06
N PHE A 303 11.64 10.89 16.90
CA PHE A 303 12.95 10.24 16.73
C PHE A 303 13.65 10.73 15.46
N GLY A 304 12.91 10.87 14.36
CA GLY A 304 13.46 11.39 13.12
C GLY A 304 13.91 12.84 13.23
N THR A 305 13.22 13.67 14.02
CA THR A 305 13.59 15.07 14.25
C THR A 305 14.88 15.18 15.08
N GLU A 306 14.99 14.37 16.13
CA GLU A 306 16.22 14.25 16.95
C GLU A 306 17.39 13.80 16.06
N GLU A 307 17.19 12.75 15.26
CA GLU A 307 18.23 12.20 14.38
C GLU A 307 18.60 13.16 13.24
N MET A 308 17.64 13.90 12.68
CA MET A 308 17.91 14.96 11.68
C MET A 308 18.79 16.07 12.27
N THR A 309 18.58 16.43 13.53
CA THR A 309 19.40 17.43 14.24
C THR A 309 20.83 16.93 14.41
N ASN A 310 20.99 15.67 14.81
CA ASN A 310 22.29 15.03 14.92
C ASN A 310 23.00 14.90 13.57
N PHE A 311 22.26 14.51 12.52
CA PHE A 311 22.75 14.45 11.16
C PHE A 311 23.27 15.81 10.69
N LEU A 312 22.52 16.89 10.93
CA LEU A 312 22.98 18.24 10.57
C LEU A 312 24.27 18.62 11.30
N ALA A 313 24.37 18.34 12.60
CA ALA A 313 25.57 18.64 13.39
C ALA A 313 26.81 17.90 12.83
N TRP A 314 26.65 16.62 12.49
CA TRP A 314 27.70 15.84 11.83
C TRP A 314 28.01 16.36 10.42
N ALA A 315 26.99 16.68 9.62
CA ALA A 315 27.14 17.09 8.23
C ALA A 315 27.85 18.45 8.11
N LYS A 316 27.62 19.39 9.03
CA LYS A 316 28.34 20.68 9.07
C LYS A 316 29.85 20.52 9.10
N VAL A 317 30.35 19.48 9.79
CA VAL A 317 31.77 19.19 9.92
C VAL A 317 32.27 18.29 8.79
N ASN A 318 31.47 17.31 8.37
CA ASN A 318 31.96 16.20 7.55
C ASN A 318 31.52 16.25 6.09
N PHE A 319 30.39 16.89 5.76
CA PHE A 319 29.80 16.87 4.44
C PHE A 319 30.07 18.20 3.71
N PRO A 320 30.84 18.20 2.60
CA PRO A 320 31.08 19.42 1.82
C PRO A 320 29.76 20.08 1.37
N GLY A 321 29.63 21.38 1.61
CA GLY A 321 28.44 22.17 1.29
C GLY A 321 27.48 22.37 2.46
N PHE A 322 27.60 21.61 3.55
CA PHE A 322 26.70 21.70 4.70
C PHE A 322 27.17 22.68 5.79
N GLN A 323 28.31 23.34 5.63
CA GLN A 323 28.95 24.15 6.68
C GLN A 323 28.01 25.23 7.25
N GLN A 324 27.18 25.83 6.39
CA GLN A 324 26.21 26.87 6.75
C GLN A 324 24.75 26.36 6.77
N ALA A 325 24.55 25.06 6.62
CA ALA A 325 23.21 24.49 6.51
C ALA A 325 22.40 24.66 7.80
N GLU A 326 21.09 24.82 7.66
CA GLU A 326 20.15 24.91 8.77
C GLU A 326 18.95 24.01 8.52
N ILE A 327 18.33 23.47 9.57
CA ILE A 327 17.00 22.84 9.43
C ILE A 327 16.04 23.92 8.95
N ALA A 328 15.39 23.67 7.81
CA ALA A 328 14.40 24.58 7.25
C ALA A 328 13.01 24.32 7.86
N SER A 329 12.59 23.05 7.92
CA SER A 329 11.36 22.63 8.61
C SER A 329 11.36 21.13 8.90
N ILE A 330 10.34 20.65 9.62
CA ILE A 330 10.08 19.24 9.89
C ILE A 330 8.83 18.85 9.07
N PRO A 331 8.82 17.69 8.37
CA PRO A 331 7.63 17.24 7.64
C PRO A 331 6.48 16.95 8.61
N TYR A 332 5.25 17.17 8.15
CA TYR A 332 4.06 16.85 8.94
C TYR A 332 3.83 15.33 9.05
N GLU A 333 4.23 14.58 8.02
CA GLU A 333 4.06 13.13 7.94
C GLU A 333 5.36 12.41 7.59
N LEU A 334 5.39 11.12 7.88
CA LEU A 334 6.48 10.23 7.49
C LEU A 334 6.25 9.71 6.07
N TYR A 335 7.34 9.46 5.36
CA TYR A 335 7.30 8.59 4.21
C TYR A 335 7.23 7.12 4.67
N ILE A 336 6.00 6.59 4.69
CA ILE A 336 5.70 5.18 4.96
C ILE A 336 5.55 4.49 3.60
N ARG A 337 6.30 3.41 3.37
CA ARG A 337 6.31 2.73 2.07
C ARG A 337 5.23 1.66 1.97
N GLU A 338 4.95 1.00 3.09
CA GLU A 338 4.11 -0.18 3.14
C GLU A 338 3.36 -0.26 4.47
N THR A 339 2.09 -0.64 4.40
CA THR A 339 1.24 -0.96 5.55
C THR A 339 0.33 -2.13 5.21
N ARG A 340 -0.87 -1.88 4.67
CA ARG A 340 -1.88 -2.90 4.37
C ARG A 340 -1.85 -3.29 2.90
N HIS A 341 -2.11 -4.57 2.63
CA HIS A 341 -2.36 -5.12 1.30
C HIS A 341 -3.73 -5.79 1.31
N PHE A 342 -4.73 -5.16 0.68
CA PHE A 342 -6.11 -5.64 0.70
C PHE A 342 -6.32 -6.82 -0.26
N SER A 343 -7.22 -7.72 0.13
CA SER A 343 -7.62 -8.88 -0.68
C SER A 343 -8.60 -8.46 -1.76
N THR A 344 -8.13 -8.47 -2.99
CA THR A 344 -8.89 -8.08 -4.19
C THR A 344 -9.04 -9.27 -5.15
N GLU A 345 -9.82 -9.09 -6.22
CA GLU A 345 -10.06 -10.11 -7.24
C GLU A 345 -8.78 -10.58 -7.94
N TYR A 346 -7.67 -9.83 -7.82
CA TYR A 346 -6.35 -10.28 -8.23
C TYR A 346 -5.24 -9.68 -7.35
N GLN A 347 -4.40 -10.52 -6.76
CA GLN A 347 -3.21 -10.06 -6.04
C GLN A 347 -2.01 -10.12 -6.97
N LEU A 348 -1.56 -8.96 -7.47
CA LEU A 348 -0.37 -8.88 -8.31
C LEU A 348 0.83 -9.47 -7.57
N SER A 349 1.52 -10.39 -8.23
CA SER A 349 2.63 -11.16 -7.69
C SER A 349 3.99 -10.60 -8.13
N LEU A 350 5.05 -11.04 -7.47
CA LEU A 350 6.41 -10.76 -7.92
C LEU A 350 6.73 -11.53 -9.21
N GLU A 351 6.10 -12.69 -9.39
CA GLU A 351 6.11 -13.46 -10.64
C GLU A 351 5.63 -12.62 -11.84
N ASP A 352 4.55 -11.86 -11.71
CA ASP A 352 4.05 -10.99 -12.78
C ASP A 352 5.06 -9.91 -13.18
N ILE A 353 5.73 -9.34 -12.18
CA ILE A 353 6.78 -8.34 -12.37
C ILE A 353 7.98 -8.96 -13.08
N TRP A 354 8.49 -10.10 -12.59
CA TRP A 354 9.65 -10.76 -13.21
C TRP A 354 9.34 -11.17 -14.65
N LYS A 355 8.18 -11.79 -14.90
CA LYS A 355 7.77 -12.24 -16.23
C LYS A 355 7.40 -11.12 -17.19
N ASN A 356 7.27 -9.88 -16.72
CA ASN A 356 6.74 -8.78 -17.53
C ASN A 356 5.33 -9.12 -18.03
N ALA A 357 4.52 -9.71 -17.15
CA ALA A 357 3.21 -10.25 -17.49
C ALA A 357 2.27 -9.15 -18.00
N ASN A 358 1.46 -9.49 -18.99
CA ASN A 358 0.30 -8.70 -19.41
C ASN A 358 -0.96 -9.51 -19.10
N HIS A 359 -2.06 -8.81 -18.85
CA HIS A 359 -3.37 -9.36 -18.59
C HIS A 359 -4.38 -8.79 -19.59
N TRP A 360 -5.46 -9.53 -19.82
CA TRP A 360 -6.55 -9.06 -20.67
C TRP A 360 -7.19 -7.77 -20.13
N ASP A 361 -7.11 -7.55 -18.82
CA ASP A 361 -7.68 -6.43 -18.10
C ASP A 361 -6.66 -5.41 -17.57
N ASP A 362 -5.49 -5.29 -18.18
CA ASP A 362 -4.50 -4.26 -17.78
C ASP A 362 -5.06 -2.84 -17.90
N ILE A 363 -4.89 -2.06 -16.84
CA ILE A 363 -5.34 -0.65 -16.74
C ILE A 363 -4.23 0.32 -16.37
N ALA A 364 -3.02 -0.18 -16.11
CA ALA A 364 -1.81 0.62 -15.98
C ALA A 364 -0.60 -0.24 -16.33
N ILE A 365 0.51 0.42 -16.64
CA ILE A 365 1.81 -0.22 -16.87
C ILE A 365 2.78 0.23 -15.78
N GLY A 366 3.43 -0.74 -15.12
CA GLY A 366 4.53 -0.49 -14.19
C GLY A 366 5.87 -0.90 -14.81
N SER A 367 6.97 -0.27 -14.37
CA SER A 367 8.32 -0.66 -14.79
C SER A 367 9.40 -0.35 -13.75
N TYR A 368 8.99 0.01 -12.54
CA TYR A 368 9.94 0.24 -11.45
C TYR A 368 10.50 -1.11 -10.97
N PRO A 369 11.74 -1.19 -10.49
CA PRO A 369 12.21 -2.39 -9.81
C PRO A 369 11.37 -2.63 -8.54
N SER A 370 11.13 -3.89 -8.18
CA SER A 370 10.59 -4.23 -6.86
C SER A 370 11.67 -3.93 -5.81
N ASP A 371 11.60 -2.72 -5.23
CA ASP A 371 12.52 -2.20 -4.23
C ASP A 371 11.91 -2.31 -2.82
N VAL A 372 12.35 -3.36 -2.11
CA VAL A 372 12.01 -3.62 -0.72
C VAL A 372 13.06 -2.97 0.15
N GLN A 373 12.64 -2.00 0.97
CA GLN A 373 13.55 -1.22 1.79
C GLN A 373 13.92 -1.93 3.08
N ALA A 374 14.91 -1.37 3.78
CA ALA A 374 15.46 -1.96 4.98
C ALA A 374 14.39 -2.34 6.01
N LEU A 375 14.49 -3.55 6.53
CA LEU A 375 13.59 -4.08 7.57
C LEU A 375 14.21 -3.93 8.97
N SER A 376 15.55 -3.89 9.03
CA SER A 376 16.36 -3.65 10.23
C SER A 376 17.71 -3.04 9.81
N LYS A 377 18.63 -2.82 10.75
CA LYS A 377 19.99 -2.37 10.41
C LYS A 377 20.80 -3.44 9.69
N GLU A 378 20.57 -4.69 10.04
CA GLU A 378 21.23 -5.87 9.49
C GLU A 378 20.63 -6.28 8.13
N ASN A 379 19.42 -5.80 7.83
CA ASN A 379 18.76 -6.01 6.55
C ASN A 379 18.53 -4.67 5.86
N SER A 380 19.47 -4.29 4.98
CA SER A 380 19.48 -3.02 4.24
C SER A 380 18.41 -2.91 3.14
N GLY A 381 17.60 -3.96 2.92
CA GLY A 381 16.69 -4.05 1.79
C GLY A 381 17.38 -4.51 0.51
N ALA A 382 16.58 -4.77 -0.53
CA ALA A 382 17.08 -5.25 -1.81
C ALA A 382 16.08 -4.97 -2.94
N VAL A 383 16.61 -4.89 -4.16
CA VAL A 383 15.80 -5.11 -5.37
C VAL A 383 15.56 -6.60 -5.51
N VAL A 384 14.29 -6.99 -5.41
CA VAL A 384 13.89 -8.41 -5.40
C VAL A 384 13.70 -8.93 -6.81
N ALA A 385 13.14 -8.10 -7.70
CA ALA A 385 13.04 -8.32 -9.13
C ALA A 385 13.06 -6.98 -9.90
N LYS A 386 13.56 -6.98 -11.13
CA LYS A 386 13.57 -5.82 -12.04
C LYS A 386 12.86 -6.15 -13.36
N PRO A 387 11.72 -5.50 -13.68
CA PRO A 387 11.05 -5.67 -14.97
C PRO A 387 11.68 -4.81 -16.08
N ASP A 388 11.34 -5.12 -17.34
CA ASP A 388 11.23 -4.14 -18.44
C ASP A 388 9.97 -3.30 -18.24
N GLN A 389 8.80 -3.93 -18.27
CA GLN A 389 7.52 -3.37 -17.85
C GLN A 389 6.50 -4.50 -17.66
N TYR A 390 5.48 -4.30 -16.83
CA TYR A 390 4.41 -5.27 -16.57
C TYR A 390 3.06 -4.56 -16.51
N GLY A 391 2.00 -5.32 -16.81
CA GLY A 391 0.62 -4.88 -16.73
C GLY A 391 0.06 -4.96 -15.31
N ILE A 392 -0.76 -3.99 -14.94
CA ILE A 392 -1.51 -3.97 -13.68
C ILE A 392 -2.99 -4.18 -14.02
N PRO A 393 -3.58 -5.33 -13.68
CA PRO A 393 -4.95 -5.64 -14.05
C PRO A 393 -5.98 -4.87 -13.22
N TYR A 394 -7.12 -4.56 -13.82
CA TYR A 394 -8.26 -3.89 -13.19
C TYR A 394 -8.70 -4.59 -11.90
N ARG A 395 -8.64 -5.93 -11.88
CA ARG A 395 -8.96 -6.75 -10.72
C ARG A 395 -8.15 -6.42 -9.45
N THR A 396 -6.98 -5.81 -9.55
CA THR A 396 -6.19 -5.35 -8.39
C THR A 396 -6.87 -4.23 -7.60
N MET A 397 -7.85 -3.53 -8.21
CA MET A 397 -8.59 -2.47 -7.53
C MET A 397 -9.89 -2.96 -6.89
N VAL A 398 -10.39 -4.15 -7.26
CA VAL A 398 -11.74 -4.63 -6.91
C VAL A 398 -11.70 -5.52 -5.67
N PRO A 399 -12.19 -5.07 -4.50
CA PRO A 399 -12.20 -5.90 -3.29
C PRO A 399 -13.12 -7.11 -3.44
N LYS A 400 -12.82 -8.22 -2.75
CA LYS A 400 -13.66 -9.44 -2.79
C LYS A 400 -14.97 -9.33 -2.00
N THR A 401 -15.12 -8.33 -1.14
CA THR A 401 -16.25 -8.22 -0.20
C THR A 401 -17.25 -7.13 -0.52
N THR A 402 -16.91 -6.18 -1.39
CA THR A 402 -17.76 -5.02 -1.73
C THR A 402 -17.96 -4.91 -3.25
N ASN A 403 -19.13 -4.49 -3.71
CA ASN A 403 -19.43 -4.46 -5.16
C ASN A 403 -19.22 -3.09 -5.80
N ASN A 404 -19.19 -2.02 -4.99
CA ASN A 404 -19.18 -0.63 -5.48
C ASN A 404 -18.09 0.24 -4.83
N LEU A 405 -17.03 -0.40 -4.31
CA LEU A 405 -15.81 0.21 -3.81
C LEU A 405 -14.64 -0.22 -4.71
N LEU A 406 -13.76 0.72 -5.08
CA LEU A 406 -12.42 0.43 -5.58
C LEU A 406 -11.37 0.85 -4.56
N ILE A 407 -10.23 0.16 -4.54
CA ILE A 407 -9.02 0.55 -3.80
C ILE A 407 -7.96 0.90 -4.84
N THR A 408 -7.62 2.18 -4.96
CA THR A 408 -6.72 2.67 -6.01
C THR A 408 -5.37 3.16 -5.48
N SER A 409 -5.15 3.08 -4.16
CA SER A 409 -3.89 3.45 -3.53
C SER A 409 -2.88 2.27 -3.54
N LYS A 410 -1.70 2.51 -2.98
CA LYS A 410 -0.69 1.47 -2.73
C LYS A 410 -1.17 0.31 -1.86
N ALA A 411 -2.31 0.44 -1.17
CA ALA A 411 -2.90 -0.61 -0.35
C ALA A 411 -3.76 -1.60 -1.16
N GLY A 412 -3.88 -1.40 -2.48
CA GLY A 412 -4.66 -2.27 -3.37
C GLY A 412 -4.14 -3.72 -3.46
N GLY A 413 -4.60 -4.43 -4.47
CA GLY A 413 -4.34 -5.85 -4.69
C GLY A 413 -2.92 -6.21 -5.09
N TYR A 414 -1.97 -6.02 -4.19
CA TYR A 414 -0.55 -6.28 -4.41
C TYR A 414 -0.02 -7.20 -3.32
N ARG A 415 0.77 -8.23 -3.68
CA ARG A 415 1.59 -8.96 -2.70
C ARG A 415 2.71 -8.05 -2.19
N SER A 416 3.19 -8.25 -0.97
CA SER A 416 4.10 -7.30 -0.30
C SER A 416 5.38 -7.01 -1.10
N LEU A 417 5.99 -8.04 -1.68
CA LEU A 417 7.17 -7.89 -2.53
C LEU A 417 6.82 -7.22 -3.87
N ALA A 418 5.66 -7.50 -4.45
CA ALA A 418 5.21 -6.84 -5.68
C ALA A 418 4.90 -5.35 -5.46
N ALA A 419 4.34 -5.02 -4.29
CA ALA A 419 4.06 -3.65 -3.87
C ALA A 419 5.33 -2.79 -3.84
N GLY A 420 6.51 -3.39 -3.61
CA GLY A 420 7.81 -2.73 -3.75
C GLY A 420 8.01 -2.02 -5.10
N SER A 421 7.33 -2.48 -6.15
CA SER A 421 7.32 -1.87 -7.48
C SER A 421 6.10 -0.97 -7.72
N THR A 422 4.89 -1.46 -7.45
CA THR A 422 3.64 -0.76 -7.85
C THR A 422 3.33 0.48 -7.01
N ARG A 423 3.82 0.54 -5.76
CA ARG A 423 3.48 1.60 -4.79
C ARG A 423 3.97 3.01 -5.13
N ILE A 424 4.81 3.16 -6.15
CA ILE A 424 5.38 4.48 -6.47
C ILE A 424 4.28 5.40 -7.03
N ILE A 425 4.34 6.67 -6.68
CA ILE A 425 3.30 7.66 -7.00
C ILE A 425 2.92 7.69 -8.49
N PRO A 426 3.86 7.68 -9.45
CA PRO A 426 3.48 7.75 -10.87
C PRO A 426 2.64 6.55 -11.34
N THR A 427 2.99 5.35 -10.87
CA THR A 427 2.24 4.12 -11.14
C THR A 427 0.88 4.18 -10.44
N GLY A 428 0.84 4.56 -9.16
CA GLY A 428 -0.40 4.72 -8.41
C GLY A 428 -1.37 5.70 -9.05
N MET A 429 -0.88 6.85 -9.53
CA MET A 429 -1.72 7.83 -10.25
C MET A 429 -2.30 7.27 -11.53
N SER A 430 -1.58 6.40 -12.25
CA SER A 430 -2.06 5.74 -13.47
C SER A 430 -3.16 4.72 -13.15
N VAL A 431 -2.99 3.94 -12.08
CA VAL A 431 -4.03 3.01 -11.58
C VAL A 431 -5.29 3.78 -11.15
N ALA A 432 -5.12 4.88 -10.42
CA ALA A 432 -6.24 5.67 -9.94
C ALA A 432 -6.98 6.44 -11.05
N GLU A 433 -6.27 6.87 -12.10
CA GLU A 433 -6.89 7.42 -13.33
C GLU A 433 -7.85 6.39 -13.94
N ALA A 434 -7.45 5.12 -14.03
CA ALA A 434 -8.32 4.05 -14.49
C ALA A 434 -9.52 3.82 -13.56
N GLY A 435 -9.32 3.91 -12.24
CA GLY A 435 -10.40 3.80 -11.25
C GLY A 435 -11.49 4.87 -11.43
N GLY A 436 -11.11 6.10 -11.77
CA GLY A 436 -12.06 7.17 -12.08
C GLY A 436 -12.89 6.88 -13.34
N ILE A 437 -12.25 6.42 -14.42
CA ILE A 437 -12.93 5.99 -15.66
C ILE A 437 -13.89 4.83 -15.38
N ALA A 438 -13.42 3.81 -14.65
CA ALA A 438 -14.21 2.64 -14.30
C ALA A 438 -15.45 3.02 -13.49
N ALA A 439 -15.35 3.95 -12.54
CA ALA A 439 -16.49 4.46 -11.77
C ALA A 439 -17.56 5.10 -12.67
N SER A 440 -17.16 5.94 -13.62
CA SER A 440 -18.09 6.59 -14.55
C SER A 440 -18.76 5.59 -15.49
N ILE A 441 -18.00 4.63 -16.05
CA ILE A 441 -18.55 3.56 -16.90
C ILE A 441 -19.51 2.68 -16.09
N SER A 442 -19.11 2.26 -14.90
CA SER A 442 -19.92 1.45 -13.98
C SER A 442 -21.27 2.09 -13.67
N ILE A 443 -21.31 3.41 -13.46
CA ILE A 443 -22.54 4.16 -13.22
C ILE A 443 -23.42 4.22 -14.48
N LYS A 444 -22.82 4.48 -15.64
CA LYS A 444 -23.55 4.57 -16.92
C LYS A 444 -24.21 3.24 -17.30
N GLU A 445 -23.52 2.14 -17.07
CA GLU A 445 -24.01 0.79 -17.37
C GLU A 445 -24.91 0.22 -16.27
N GLY A 446 -24.92 0.82 -15.08
CA GLY A 446 -25.74 0.36 -13.96
C GLY A 446 -25.24 -0.92 -13.28
N ILE A 447 -23.99 -1.31 -13.50
CA ILE A 447 -23.42 -2.58 -13.00
C ILE A 447 -22.33 -2.36 -11.94
N GLY A 448 -22.10 -3.32 -11.04
CA GLY A 448 -21.05 -3.23 -10.02
C GLY A 448 -19.64 -3.44 -10.57
N PHE A 449 -18.62 -3.09 -9.79
CA PHE A 449 -17.21 -3.22 -10.19
C PHE A 449 -16.76 -4.66 -10.37
N ARG A 450 -17.28 -5.60 -9.55
CA ARG A 450 -17.00 -7.04 -9.71
C ARG A 450 -17.68 -7.60 -10.95
N GLU A 451 -18.89 -7.15 -11.27
CA GLU A 451 -19.61 -7.58 -12.47
C GLU A 451 -18.89 -7.13 -13.76
N MET A 452 -18.22 -5.97 -13.74
CA MET A 452 -17.40 -5.50 -14.85
C MET A 452 -16.26 -6.46 -15.22
N ILE A 453 -15.77 -7.29 -14.29
CA ILE A 453 -14.72 -8.28 -14.56
C ILE A 453 -15.19 -9.33 -15.58
N ALA A 454 -16.49 -9.62 -15.64
CA ALA A 454 -17.05 -10.55 -16.62
C ALA A 454 -17.36 -9.88 -17.97
N ARG A 455 -17.06 -8.59 -18.13
CA ARG A 455 -17.45 -7.76 -19.28
C ARG A 455 -16.22 -7.22 -20.00
N GLU A 456 -15.61 -8.06 -20.83
CA GLU A 456 -14.43 -7.69 -21.65
C GLU A 456 -14.67 -6.44 -22.50
N ASP A 457 -15.89 -6.21 -22.98
CA ASP A 457 -16.27 -5.02 -23.72
C ASP A 457 -16.14 -3.73 -22.89
N LEU A 458 -16.44 -3.79 -21.59
CA LEU A 458 -16.33 -2.66 -20.68
C LEU A 458 -14.89 -2.43 -20.23
N ILE A 459 -14.12 -3.50 -20.03
CA ILE A 459 -12.68 -3.39 -19.77
C ILE A 459 -11.97 -2.75 -20.96
N LYS A 460 -12.30 -3.15 -22.19
CA LYS A 460 -11.78 -2.51 -23.40
C LYS A 460 -12.12 -1.02 -23.47
N ARG A 461 -13.35 -0.64 -23.11
CA ARG A 461 -13.75 0.78 -23.02
C ARG A 461 -12.94 1.55 -21.99
N ILE A 462 -12.61 0.95 -20.84
CA ILE A 462 -11.69 1.57 -19.86
C ILE A 462 -10.33 1.82 -20.52
N GLN A 463 -9.76 0.79 -21.15
CA GLN A 463 -8.44 0.86 -21.80
C GLN A 463 -8.40 1.92 -22.93
N GLU A 464 -9.41 1.94 -23.79
CA GLU A 464 -9.56 2.93 -24.86
C GLU A 464 -9.65 4.35 -24.30
N GLN A 465 -10.41 4.54 -23.21
CA GLN A 465 -10.55 5.84 -22.57
C GLN A 465 -9.24 6.31 -21.90
N ILE A 466 -8.49 5.40 -21.27
CA ILE A 466 -7.17 5.71 -20.69
C ILE A 466 -6.23 6.22 -21.79
N VAL A 467 -6.16 5.52 -22.93
CA VAL A 467 -5.31 5.93 -24.06
C VAL A 467 -5.80 7.26 -24.66
N ALA A 468 -7.11 7.43 -24.83
CA ALA A 468 -7.71 8.67 -25.34
C ALA A 468 -7.42 9.88 -24.44
N GLN A 469 -7.30 9.67 -23.13
CA GLN A 469 -6.95 10.70 -22.14
C GLN A 469 -5.43 10.86 -21.95
N GLY A 470 -4.62 10.22 -22.79
CA GLY A 470 -3.17 10.38 -22.81
C GLY A 470 -2.41 9.48 -21.84
N GLY A 471 -3.09 8.52 -21.22
CA GLY A 471 -2.49 7.41 -20.47
C GLY A 471 -1.69 6.47 -21.38
N TYR A 472 -0.93 5.57 -20.77
CA TYR A 472 -0.07 4.62 -21.47
C TYR A 472 -0.46 3.18 -21.12
N LEU A 473 -0.90 2.43 -22.12
CA LEU A 473 -1.27 1.02 -22.03
C LEU A 473 -0.70 0.20 -23.18
N GLN A 474 0.48 0.55 -23.67
CA GLN A 474 1.11 -0.23 -24.71
C GLN A 474 1.82 -1.44 -24.07
N PRO A 475 1.32 -2.68 -24.25
CA PRO A 475 1.98 -3.86 -23.74
C PRO A 475 3.27 -4.12 -24.52
N ARG A 476 4.20 -4.88 -23.93
CA ARG A 476 5.36 -5.39 -24.65
C ARG A 476 5.03 -6.72 -25.29
N ALA A 477 5.23 -6.80 -26.60
CA ALA A 477 5.24 -8.07 -27.31
C ALA A 477 6.59 -8.77 -27.10
N ASN A 478 6.56 -10.10 -26.96
CA ASN A 478 7.76 -10.97 -26.95
C ASN A 478 8.81 -10.59 -25.89
N VAL A 479 8.39 -10.32 -24.66
CA VAL A 479 9.35 -10.03 -23.58
C VAL A 479 10.12 -11.29 -23.22
N THR A 480 11.44 -11.21 -23.27
CA THR A 480 12.31 -12.25 -22.72
C THR A 480 12.66 -11.93 -21.27
N TYR A 481 12.65 -12.94 -20.40
CA TYR A 481 13.10 -12.80 -19.02
C TYR A 481 14.09 -13.92 -18.65
N PRO A 482 14.99 -13.68 -17.66
CA PRO A 482 15.95 -14.69 -17.23
C PRO A 482 15.28 -15.99 -16.82
N TYR A 483 15.88 -17.12 -17.20
CA TYR A 483 15.42 -18.48 -16.90
C TYR A 483 14.09 -18.89 -17.57
N GLN A 484 13.53 -18.13 -18.52
CA GLN A 484 12.23 -18.43 -19.14
C GLN A 484 12.09 -19.84 -19.74
N ASN A 485 13.19 -20.42 -20.24
CA ASN A 485 13.24 -21.75 -20.85
C ASN A 485 13.93 -22.78 -19.94
N ASP A 486 14.29 -22.41 -18.71
CA ASP A 486 14.97 -23.26 -17.76
C ASP A 486 13.95 -24.03 -16.90
N PRO A 487 14.02 -25.37 -16.82
CA PRO A 487 13.15 -26.16 -15.95
C PRO A 487 13.18 -25.75 -14.47
N ILE A 488 14.23 -25.06 -14.01
CA ILE A 488 14.33 -24.59 -12.61
C ILE A 488 13.41 -23.40 -12.30
N LEU A 489 12.91 -22.70 -13.31
CA LEU A 489 12.18 -21.45 -13.16
C LEU A 489 11.05 -21.52 -12.12
N PRO A 490 10.12 -22.51 -12.14
CA PRO A 490 9.04 -22.55 -11.15
C PRO A 490 9.53 -22.59 -9.70
N HIS A 491 10.70 -23.20 -9.45
CA HIS A 491 11.30 -23.26 -8.12
C HIS A 491 11.91 -21.92 -7.72
N LEU A 492 12.59 -21.24 -8.64
CA LEU A 492 13.12 -19.89 -8.38
C LEU A 492 12.00 -18.90 -8.11
N MET A 493 10.93 -18.96 -8.88
CA MET A 493 9.76 -18.09 -8.71
C MET A 493 9.13 -18.31 -7.33
N PHE A 494 8.93 -19.56 -6.91
CA PHE A 494 8.43 -19.86 -5.57
C PHE A 494 9.32 -19.26 -4.47
N LEU A 495 10.64 -19.48 -4.56
CA LEU A 495 11.57 -18.97 -3.54
C LEU A 495 11.62 -17.44 -3.53
N ASN A 496 11.56 -16.80 -4.71
CA ASN A 496 11.62 -15.36 -4.86
C ASN A 496 10.32 -14.68 -4.38
N GLU A 497 9.16 -15.23 -4.73
CA GLU A 497 7.83 -14.77 -4.29
C GLU A 497 7.66 -14.81 -2.77
N ASN A 498 8.38 -15.71 -2.10
CA ASN A 498 8.39 -15.81 -0.63
C ASN A 498 9.58 -15.07 0.01
N GLY A 499 10.34 -14.28 -0.77
CA GLY A 499 11.44 -13.45 -0.25
C GLY A 499 12.63 -14.24 0.28
N LEU A 500 12.80 -15.50 -0.14
CA LEU A 500 13.90 -16.38 0.27
C LEU A 500 15.16 -16.19 -0.58
N ILE A 501 14.98 -15.83 -1.85
CA ILE A 501 16.06 -15.47 -2.77
C ILE A 501 15.76 -14.13 -3.44
N ILE A 502 16.81 -13.41 -3.84
CA ILE A 502 16.73 -12.10 -4.49
C ILE A 502 17.39 -12.13 -5.86
N GLY A 503 16.74 -11.56 -6.87
CA GLY A 503 17.28 -11.50 -8.23
C GLY A 503 18.18 -10.28 -8.48
N GLY A 504 18.03 -9.22 -7.69
CA GLY A 504 18.72 -7.95 -7.91
C GLY A 504 18.33 -7.28 -9.23
N TYR A 505 19.08 -6.26 -9.62
CA TYR A 505 18.84 -5.51 -10.88
C TYR A 505 19.05 -6.35 -12.16
N ALA A 506 19.65 -7.52 -12.06
CA ALA A 506 19.90 -8.41 -13.20
C ALA A 506 18.95 -9.61 -13.24
N ASN A 507 18.06 -9.78 -12.24
CA ASN A 507 17.30 -11.01 -11.99
C ASN A 507 18.19 -12.26 -12.10
N ASN A 508 19.40 -12.21 -11.54
CA ASN A 508 20.39 -13.27 -11.59
C ASN A 508 20.49 -13.92 -10.20
N PHE A 509 20.06 -15.17 -10.10
CA PHE A 509 20.06 -15.93 -8.85
C PHE A 509 21.37 -16.69 -8.59
N LEU A 510 22.41 -16.42 -9.39
CA LEU A 510 23.78 -16.90 -9.20
C LEU A 510 23.87 -18.44 -9.11
N LEU A 511 23.12 -19.15 -9.96
CA LEU A 511 22.91 -20.59 -9.79
C LEU A 511 24.19 -21.44 -9.88
N GLU A 512 25.17 -20.94 -10.62
CA GLU A 512 26.45 -21.62 -10.85
C GLU A 512 27.51 -21.22 -9.81
N GLN A 513 27.24 -20.20 -8.99
CA GLN A 513 28.17 -19.76 -7.96
C GLN A 513 28.14 -20.74 -6.78
N PRO A 514 29.31 -21.12 -6.25
CA PRO A 514 29.37 -21.93 -5.04
C PRO A 514 28.78 -21.17 -3.83
N MET A 515 27.80 -21.77 -3.18
CA MET A 515 27.13 -21.37 -1.96
C MET A 515 27.62 -22.21 -0.79
N LYS A 516 27.95 -21.60 0.35
CA LYS A 516 28.37 -22.35 1.53
C LYS A 516 27.22 -23.20 2.08
N GLU A 517 27.52 -24.36 2.65
CA GLU A 517 26.54 -25.23 3.32
C GLU A 517 25.69 -24.45 4.35
N GLN A 518 26.32 -23.59 5.16
CA GLN A 518 25.64 -22.73 6.12
C GLN A 518 24.60 -21.80 5.47
N GLN A 519 24.91 -21.21 4.31
CA GLN A 519 24.00 -20.31 3.60
C GLN A 519 22.79 -21.07 3.08
N PHE A 520 23.02 -22.29 2.57
CA PHE A 520 21.97 -23.18 2.12
C PHE A 520 21.06 -23.64 3.27
N LEU A 521 21.64 -24.03 4.40
CA LEU A 521 20.86 -24.39 5.60
C LEU A 521 20.03 -23.21 6.11
N ASN A 522 20.58 -21.99 6.10
CA ASN A 522 19.84 -20.79 6.47
C ASN A 522 18.64 -20.56 5.54
N LEU A 523 18.76 -20.81 4.24
CA LEU A 523 17.66 -20.72 3.28
C LEU A 523 16.53 -21.70 3.66
N ILE A 524 16.85 -22.97 3.94
CA ILE A 524 15.87 -23.98 4.35
C ILE A 524 15.21 -23.59 5.67
N ILE A 525 16.01 -23.21 6.67
CA ILE A 525 15.52 -22.85 8.00
C ILE A 525 14.58 -21.64 7.92
N ASN A 526 14.97 -20.61 7.18
CA ASN A 526 14.16 -19.41 7.01
C ASN A 526 12.89 -19.70 6.23
N GLY A 527 12.97 -20.49 5.16
CA GLY A 527 11.80 -21.00 4.45
C GLY A 527 10.85 -21.69 5.41
N ALA A 528 11.31 -22.74 6.08
CA ALA A 528 10.53 -23.51 7.03
C ALA A 528 9.84 -22.64 8.10
N LYS A 529 10.57 -21.69 8.72
CA LYS A 529 10.00 -20.73 9.68
C LYS A 529 8.86 -19.89 9.09
N GLN A 530 8.98 -19.49 7.83
CA GLN A 530 8.02 -18.62 7.16
C GLN A 530 6.78 -19.40 6.71
N LEU A 531 6.95 -20.52 5.98
CA LEU A 531 5.83 -21.16 5.29
C LEU A 531 5.34 -22.48 5.95
N ASN A 532 6.03 -23.03 6.97
CA ASN A 532 5.52 -24.16 7.78
C ASN A 532 6.13 -24.17 9.20
N LYS A 533 5.59 -23.30 10.04
CA LYS A 533 6.01 -23.12 11.44
C LYS A 533 5.95 -24.42 12.24
N ASP A 534 4.97 -25.28 11.99
CA ASP A 534 4.82 -26.55 12.70
C ASP A 534 5.96 -27.51 12.38
N TRP A 535 6.31 -27.63 11.10
CA TRP A 535 7.43 -28.45 10.67
C TRP A 535 8.75 -27.90 11.22
N TYR A 536 8.97 -26.57 11.15
CA TYR A 536 10.14 -25.95 11.76
C TYR A 536 10.21 -26.27 13.26
N THR A 537 9.12 -26.06 14.00
CA THR A 537 9.09 -26.26 15.47
C THR A 537 9.43 -27.70 15.85
N LYS A 538 8.90 -28.69 15.12
CA LYS A 538 9.20 -30.12 15.34
C LYS A 538 10.67 -30.47 15.07
N ASN A 539 11.33 -29.73 14.18
CA ASN A 539 12.70 -30.03 13.74
C ASN A 539 13.74 -28.99 14.21
N ALA A 540 13.33 -27.97 14.99
CA ALA A 540 14.14 -26.79 15.28
C ALA A 540 15.46 -27.12 15.98
N LYS A 541 15.42 -28.00 17.00
CA LYS A 541 16.61 -28.45 17.71
C LYS A 541 17.65 -29.04 16.75
N TYR A 542 17.17 -29.92 15.87
CA TYR A 542 18.01 -30.61 14.92
C TYR A 542 18.59 -29.66 13.84
N LEU A 543 17.76 -28.77 13.29
CA LEU A 543 18.20 -27.80 12.29
C LEU A 543 19.25 -26.84 12.85
N ASN A 544 19.11 -26.43 14.11
CA ASN A 544 20.10 -25.59 14.78
C ASN A 544 21.41 -26.35 15.04
N GLU A 545 21.35 -27.63 15.41
CA GLU A 545 22.54 -28.48 15.54
C GLU A 545 23.27 -28.68 14.20
N LEU A 546 22.53 -28.87 13.10
CA LEU A 546 23.11 -28.91 11.75
C LEU A 546 23.78 -27.60 11.36
N ALA A 547 23.13 -26.45 11.62
CA ALA A 547 23.72 -25.15 11.34
C ALA A 547 25.07 -25.00 12.05
N VAL A 548 25.14 -25.30 13.35
CA VAL A 548 26.37 -25.21 14.15
C VAL A 548 27.48 -26.14 13.68
N THR A 549 27.13 -27.29 13.07
CA THR A 549 28.09 -28.30 12.60
C THR A 549 28.38 -28.24 11.10
N SER A 550 27.77 -27.28 10.39
CA SER A 550 27.94 -27.12 8.95
C SER A 550 29.35 -26.67 8.59
N THR A 551 29.80 -27.08 7.42
CA THR A 551 31.17 -26.80 6.94
C THR A 551 31.18 -25.61 5.99
N ASP A 552 32.36 -25.04 5.75
CA ASP A 552 32.58 -24.03 4.71
C ASP A 552 32.63 -24.64 3.29
N GLN A 553 32.25 -25.91 3.11
CA GLN A 553 32.18 -26.53 1.79
C GLN A 553 31.15 -25.83 0.91
N ALA A 554 31.49 -25.70 -0.37
CA ALA A 554 30.72 -24.95 -1.33
C ALA A 554 29.85 -25.88 -2.22
N LEU A 555 28.60 -25.49 -2.42
CA LEU A 555 27.52 -26.18 -3.13
C LEU A 555 27.01 -25.28 -4.26
N THR A 556 26.77 -25.77 -5.49
CA THR A 556 26.16 -24.92 -6.54
C THR A 556 24.62 -25.02 -6.51
N MET A 557 23.92 -23.94 -6.84
CA MET A 557 22.44 -23.94 -6.87
C MET A 557 21.86 -24.79 -8.01
N ASN A 558 22.62 -25.02 -9.08
CA ASN A 558 22.22 -25.97 -10.12
C ASN A 558 22.11 -27.42 -9.58
N TYR A 559 22.89 -27.79 -8.55
CA TYR A 559 22.70 -29.07 -7.86
C TYR A 559 21.35 -29.16 -7.13
N VAL A 560 20.73 -28.03 -6.74
CA VAL A 560 19.43 -27.99 -6.04
C VAL A 560 18.28 -28.53 -6.90
N SER A 561 18.40 -28.46 -8.23
CA SER A 561 17.42 -29.03 -9.18
C SER A 561 17.32 -30.56 -9.14
N ARG A 562 18.32 -31.26 -8.57
CA ARG A 562 18.37 -32.74 -8.50
C ARG A 562 17.58 -33.34 -7.34
N PHE A 563 16.95 -32.53 -6.49
CA PHE A 563 16.38 -32.98 -5.21
C PHE A 563 14.84 -33.07 -5.18
N GLN A 564 14.17 -33.01 -6.34
CA GLN A 564 12.72 -33.22 -6.49
C GLN A 564 12.19 -34.63 -6.08
N PRO A 565 12.91 -35.77 -6.27
CA PRO A 565 12.32 -37.11 -6.06
C PRO A 565 12.21 -37.64 -4.62
N LEU A 566 12.70 -36.90 -3.62
CA LEU A 566 12.99 -37.40 -2.26
C LEU A 566 11.80 -37.34 -1.27
N PHE A 567 10.56 -37.30 -1.76
CA PHE A 567 9.41 -36.80 -1.01
C PHE A 567 8.14 -37.66 -1.13
N GLN A 568 8.32 -38.96 -1.30
CA GLN A 568 7.22 -39.94 -1.44
C GLN A 568 7.07 -40.90 -0.23
N THR A 569 7.80 -40.73 0.89
CA THR A 569 7.87 -41.73 1.98
C THR A 569 7.37 -41.23 3.36
N PRO A 570 6.52 -41.99 4.10
CA PRO A 570 5.86 -41.55 5.34
C PRO A 570 6.75 -41.23 6.55
N ALA A 571 6.26 -40.36 7.43
CA ALA A 571 6.94 -39.70 8.56
C ALA A 571 7.41 -40.61 9.73
N THR A 572 7.12 -41.91 9.71
CA THR A 572 7.41 -42.82 10.83
C THR A 572 8.84 -43.39 10.83
N GLN A 573 9.69 -43.01 9.87
CA GLN A 573 11.02 -43.63 9.68
C GLN A 573 12.25 -42.73 9.94
N TYR A 574 12.12 -41.50 10.42
CA TYR A 574 13.25 -40.56 10.50
C TYR A 574 13.93 -40.52 11.88
N THR A 575 15.23 -40.88 11.95
CA THR A 575 16.12 -40.71 13.11
C THR A 575 17.28 -39.74 12.79
N GLY A 576 17.92 -39.14 13.80
CA GLY A 576 18.90 -38.05 13.67
C GLY A 576 20.15 -38.30 12.80
N ALA A 577 20.42 -39.54 12.41
CA ALA A 577 21.47 -39.89 11.45
C ALA A 577 21.05 -39.69 9.98
N LEU A 578 19.74 -39.76 9.66
CA LEU A 578 19.24 -39.57 8.30
C LEU A 578 19.32 -38.11 7.86
N LEU A 579 19.03 -37.17 8.74
CA LEU A 579 19.03 -35.76 8.38
C LEU A 579 20.46 -35.21 8.10
N LYS A 580 21.53 -35.83 8.63
CA LYS A 580 22.94 -35.51 8.30
C LYS A 580 23.34 -36.01 6.89
N ARG A 581 22.59 -36.96 6.33
CA ARG A 581 22.73 -37.46 4.96
C ARG A 581 21.71 -36.85 3.99
N ASN A 582 20.53 -36.49 4.50
CA ASN A 582 19.33 -36.21 3.72
C ASN A 582 18.60 -34.93 4.16
N GLY A 583 19.31 -33.86 4.58
CA GLY A 583 18.69 -32.55 4.84
C GLY A 583 17.84 -32.03 3.66
N PHE A 584 18.09 -32.57 2.47
CA PHE A 584 17.38 -32.37 1.22
C PHE A 584 16.10 -33.23 1.04
N GLU A 585 15.80 -34.26 1.85
CA GLU A 585 14.52 -35.04 1.92
C GLU A 585 13.44 -34.35 2.76
N ILE A 586 13.69 -33.10 3.14
CA ILE A 586 12.86 -32.36 4.07
C ILE A 586 12.30 -31.07 3.46
N ALA A 587 13.08 -30.40 2.62
CA ALA A 587 12.72 -29.11 2.03
C ALA A 587 11.63 -29.19 0.93
N ALA A 588 11.43 -30.31 0.23
CA ALA A 588 10.45 -30.44 -0.85
C ALA A 588 9.14 -31.19 -0.48
N ASN A 589 9.07 -31.96 0.61
CA ASN A 589 7.84 -32.40 1.28
C ASN A 589 7.13 -31.16 1.80
N TRP A 590 7.93 -30.24 2.35
CA TRP A 590 7.52 -28.92 2.73
C TRP A 590 6.96 -28.11 1.53
N LEU A 591 7.70 -27.96 0.43
CA LEU A 591 7.23 -27.27 -0.80
C LEU A 591 5.93 -27.86 -1.38
N GLN A 592 5.81 -29.19 -1.46
CA GLN A 592 4.64 -29.87 -2.03
C GLN A 592 3.42 -29.80 -1.10
N SER A 593 3.62 -29.76 0.23
CA SER A 593 2.56 -29.51 1.22
C SER A 593 2.02 -28.08 1.19
N ILE A 594 2.82 -27.12 0.72
CA ILE A 594 2.41 -25.71 0.55
C ILE A 594 1.61 -25.55 -0.74
N GLN A 595 2.04 -26.17 -1.85
CA GLN A 595 1.32 -26.14 -3.13
C GLN A 595 -0.06 -26.83 -3.09
N THR A 596 -0.26 -27.80 -2.19
CA THR A 596 -1.56 -28.47 -2.00
C THR A 596 -2.49 -27.73 -1.04
N LYS A 597 -1.99 -26.76 -0.27
CA LYS A 597 -2.78 -25.88 0.60
C LYS A 597 -3.10 -24.51 -0.03
N SER A 598 -2.57 -24.21 -1.22
CA SER A 598 -2.81 -22.96 -1.97
C SER A 598 -3.84 -23.10 -3.11
N LYS A 599 -4.68 -24.14 -3.09
CA LYS A 599 -5.86 -24.27 -3.96
C LYS A 599 -7.13 -24.05 -3.17
#